data_AF-A0A965XSE8-F1
#
_entry.id   AF-A0A965XSE8-F1
#
_cell.length_a   1.000
_cell.length_b   1.000
_cell.length_c   1.000
_cell.angle_alpha   90.00
_cell.angle_beta   90.00
_cell.angle_gamma   90.00
#
_symmetry.space_group_name_H-M   'P 1'
#
loop_
_entity.id
_entity.type
_entity.pdbx_description
1 polymer ?
#
loop_
_entity_poly.entity_id
_entity_poly.type
_entity_poly.pdbx_seq_one_letter_code
_entity_poly.pdbx_strand_id
1 'polypeptide(L)'
;MGRGTVPRRACMFAIGLQRPWSWQVHHICCRRTDPSMTVASEQEFLDLLDRFFPNAGPGLVRGRGDDAAVIDGFERLCLTTDLFVEDVHFRRRYFTPRDIGHKALAVNLSDLAAMGARPMGFTLCLTVPPGSPDKSWWEELFAGMADLAARHGVLLVGGDLSRGPSLSLAVTAWGPSARPLCRAQARTGDLVFLVDSIGLARTGLTVLERGMNPADWPTSVAAHLRPRPLVAEGLALRIHEDGIARKQPHPDPKKLVPDLLQDTEIYMLDLGTLVAGTKYRGDFEKRLKEVVAAIEKKEKAILFIDEMHTIIGAGATSGGSMDASNLLKPALQSGTIRCIGSTTYEEYKNHIEKDRALSRRFQKIDIEEPSVDDTCRILRGLQPKYEEYHQIRYAKTAIDATAELAHRYINDRFLPDKAIDVMDEVGAFFRLNGKTGRTVGVRDVEQIVSKIARVPVNSKTGNDLDALLHLDGQLKSVIFGQDQAIEALVKAVKRSRAGLSNPQAPTGSFLFAGPTGVGKTEVARQLAASLSVHFERFDMSEYM
;
A
#
# COMPACT_ATOMS: atom_id res chain seq x y z
N MET A 1 21.10 -37.77 45.80
CA MET A 1 19.87 -37.04 46.21
C MET A 1 19.34 -36.41 44.93
N GLY A 2 18.58 -37.13 44.10
CA GLY A 2 17.12 -37.38 44.22
C GLY A 2 16.38 -36.23 43.55
N ARG A 3 15.42 -36.34 42.61
CA ARG A 3 14.66 -37.39 41.92
C ARG A 3 14.27 -36.71 40.56
N GLY A 4 14.17 -37.30 39.38
CA GLY A 4 13.48 -38.52 38.98
C GLY A 4 11.99 -38.23 38.69
N THR A 5 11.58 -38.18 37.41
CA THR A 5 10.43 -38.86 36.75
C THR A 5 9.71 -38.04 35.65
N VAL A 6 9.52 -38.69 34.50
CA VAL A 6 8.62 -38.37 33.36
C VAL A 6 7.38 -39.28 33.53
N PRO A 7 6.11 -38.89 33.20
CA PRO A 7 5.49 -39.32 31.91
C PRO A 7 4.35 -38.47 31.29
N ARG A 8 4.29 -38.53 29.95
CA ARG A 8 3.18 -38.61 28.94
C ARG A 8 1.73 -38.05 29.19
N ARG A 9 1.27 -37.28 28.17
CA ARG A 9 -0.04 -37.17 27.46
C ARG A 9 -1.40 -37.26 28.23
N ALA A 10 -2.28 -36.25 28.05
CA ALA A 10 -3.62 -36.32 27.40
C ALA A 10 -4.56 -35.13 27.76
N CYS A 11 -5.48 -34.80 26.84
CA CYS A 11 -6.49 -33.72 26.82
C CYS A 11 -7.49 -33.69 28.01
N MET A 12 -8.09 -32.52 28.33
CA MET A 12 -9.46 -32.09 27.96
C MET A 12 -9.95 -30.86 28.78
N PHE A 13 -10.91 -30.14 28.19
CA PHE A 13 -11.57 -28.85 28.54
C PHE A 13 -12.09 -28.63 29.98
N ALA A 14 -12.09 -27.36 30.45
CA ALA A 14 -13.29 -26.47 30.55
C ALA A 14 -13.24 -25.41 31.68
N ILE A 15 -13.47 -24.14 31.28
CA ILE A 15 -14.29 -23.08 31.90
C ILE A 15 -13.95 -22.57 33.33
N GLY A 16 -13.73 -21.25 33.45
CA GLY A 16 -14.09 -20.52 34.68
C GLY A 16 -13.33 -19.22 35.00
N LEU A 17 -13.85 -18.09 34.51
CA LEU A 17 -14.04 -16.81 35.22
C LEU A 17 -12.85 -15.91 35.65
N GLN A 18 -13.01 -14.63 35.24
CA GLN A 18 -12.70 -13.37 35.94
C GLN A 18 -11.26 -12.83 35.97
N ARG A 19 -10.99 -11.74 35.23
CA ARG A 19 -10.99 -10.33 35.72
C ARG A 19 -10.54 -9.33 34.62
N PRO A 20 -10.85 -8.03 34.75
CA PRO A 20 -11.09 -7.10 33.65
C PRO A 20 -9.87 -6.25 33.30
N TRP A 21 -9.79 -5.83 32.03
CA TRP A 21 -9.02 -4.65 31.63
C TRP A 21 -9.93 -3.73 30.83
N SER A 22 -10.43 -2.70 31.52
CA SER A 22 -11.05 -1.51 30.96
C SER A 22 -9.96 -0.54 30.50
N TRP A 23 -10.13 0.11 29.34
CA TRP A 23 -9.89 1.54 29.04
C TRP A 23 -10.44 1.78 27.61
N GLN A 24 -11.70 2.21 27.52
CA GLN A 24 -12.16 3.54 27.09
C GLN A 24 -12.27 3.73 25.57
N VAL A 25 -13.54 3.76 25.13
CA VAL A 25 -14.03 4.17 23.81
C VAL A 25 -13.91 5.69 23.69
N HIS A 26 -13.29 6.18 22.61
CA HIS A 26 -13.57 7.54 22.13
C HIS A 26 -14.56 7.49 20.97
N HIS A 27 -15.74 8.05 21.23
CA HIS A 27 -16.79 8.35 20.26
C HIS A 27 -16.27 9.31 19.17
N ILE A 28 -16.39 8.94 17.90
CA ILE A 28 -16.43 9.94 16.82
C ILE A 28 -17.86 10.48 16.78
N CYS A 29 -18.04 11.60 17.48
CA CYS A 29 -19.22 12.43 17.43
C CYS A 29 -19.25 13.17 16.09
N CYS A 30 -20.32 12.98 15.33
CA CYS A 30 -20.69 13.79 14.18
C CYS A 30 -20.83 15.25 14.63
N ARG A 31 -19.90 16.13 14.23
CA ARG A 31 -20.05 17.59 14.39
C ARG A 31 -20.02 18.29 13.04
N ARG A 32 -21.01 19.19 12.92
CA ARG A 32 -21.35 20.15 11.87
C ARG A 32 -20.17 20.61 10.99
N THR A 33 -20.41 20.53 9.68
CA THR A 33 -19.63 21.14 8.61
C THR A 33 -19.61 22.67 8.76
N ASP A 34 -18.43 23.23 8.93
CA ASP A 34 -18.16 24.64 8.69
C ASP A 34 -18.14 24.88 7.16
N PRO A 35 -18.97 25.77 6.60
CA PRO A 35 -19.06 26.01 5.15
C PRO A 35 -17.91 26.83 4.55
N SER A 36 -16.85 27.15 5.31
CA SER A 36 -15.81 28.09 4.87
C SER A 36 -14.44 27.49 4.50
N MET A 37 -14.38 26.19 4.20
CA MET A 37 -13.10 25.52 3.86
C MET A 37 -13.09 25.11 2.38
N THR A 38 -12.48 25.94 1.54
CA THR A 38 -11.85 25.43 0.30
C THR A 38 -10.71 24.50 0.70
N VAL A 39 -10.36 23.48 -0.11
CA VAL A 39 -9.12 22.74 0.16
C VAL A 39 -7.97 23.70 -0.15
N ALA A 40 -7.58 24.46 0.86
CA ALA A 40 -6.74 25.64 0.76
C ALA A 40 -5.26 25.24 0.74
N SER A 41 -4.94 24.05 1.23
CA SER A 41 -3.59 23.51 1.32
C SER A 41 -3.51 22.04 0.88
N GLU A 42 -2.32 21.65 0.44
CA GLU A 42 -1.96 20.25 0.17
C GLU A 42 -2.18 19.36 1.41
N GLN A 43 -1.93 19.88 2.60
CA GLN A 43 -2.16 19.17 3.85
C GLN A 43 -3.64 18.83 4.07
N GLU A 44 -4.56 19.75 3.81
CA GLU A 44 -6.00 19.47 3.90
C GLU A 44 -6.48 18.43 2.88
N PHE A 45 -5.79 18.33 1.74
CA PHE A 45 -6.06 17.34 0.70
C PHE A 45 -5.54 15.96 1.09
N LEU A 46 -4.35 15.90 1.70
CA LEU A 46 -3.79 14.69 2.30
C LEU A 46 -4.66 14.19 3.46
N ASP A 47 -5.08 15.08 4.36
CA ASP A 47 -6.00 14.76 5.45
C ASP A 47 -7.35 14.24 4.92
N LEU A 48 -7.78 14.72 3.75
CA LEU A 48 -8.96 14.22 3.07
C LEU A 48 -8.75 12.81 2.52
N LEU A 49 -7.63 12.58 1.85
CA LEU A 49 -7.22 11.28 1.32
C LEU A 49 -7.09 10.21 2.42
N ASP A 50 -6.57 10.58 3.59
CA ASP A 50 -6.41 9.68 4.75
C ASP A 50 -7.73 9.27 5.40
N ARG A 51 -8.81 10.01 5.15
CA ARG A 51 -10.16 9.59 5.58
C ARG A 51 -10.73 8.43 4.76
N PHE A 52 -10.27 8.28 3.51
CA PHE A 52 -10.86 7.32 2.56
C PHE A 52 -10.00 6.10 2.31
N PHE A 53 -8.68 6.27 2.28
CA PHE A 53 -7.78 5.15 2.05
C PHE A 53 -6.89 4.95 3.25
N PRO A 54 -6.73 3.71 3.73
CA PRO A 54 -5.74 3.42 4.75
C PRO A 54 -4.35 3.70 4.19
N ASN A 55 -3.55 4.46 4.94
CA ASN A 55 -2.18 4.79 4.55
C ASN A 55 -1.18 3.70 4.97
N ALA A 56 -1.67 2.46 5.11
CA ALA A 56 -0.94 1.28 5.54
C ALA A 56 -1.67 0.04 5.00
N GLY A 57 -0.91 -0.95 4.54
CA GLY A 57 -1.45 -2.22 4.06
C GLY A 57 -0.34 -3.15 3.54
N PRO A 58 -0.68 -4.34 3.03
CA PRO A 58 0.31 -5.34 2.65
C PRO A 58 1.16 -4.87 1.47
N GLY A 59 2.48 -4.82 1.64
CA GLY A 59 3.37 -4.37 0.57
C GLY A 59 3.36 -2.85 0.37
N LEU A 60 2.81 -2.06 1.28
CA LEU A 60 2.96 -0.60 1.32
C LEU A 60 3.87 -0.19 2.47
N VAL A 61 5.10 0.22 2.12
CA VAL A 61 6.05 0.83 3.04
C VAL A 61 5.69 2.27 3.17
N ARG A 62 5.89 3.10 2.13
CA ARG A 62 5.56 4.54 2.21
C ARG A 62 4.27 4.75 1.46
N GLY A 63 3.26 5.08 2.24
CA GLY A 63 2.05 5.68 1.75
C GLY A 63 2.23 7.16 1.40
N ARG A 64 1.09 7.82 1.25
CA ARG A 64 0.96 9.25 0.97
C ARG A 64 1.47 10.10 2.14
N GLY A 65 1.84 11.34 1.83
CA GLY A 65 2.43 12.29 2.79
C GLY A 65 3.96 12.33 2.76
N ASP A 66 4.58 11.61 1.81
CA ASP A 66 6.00 11.68 1.48
C ASP A 66 6.18 11.78 -0.04
N ASP A 67 7.41 12.09 -0.48
CA ASP A 67 7.70 12.43 -1.89
C ASP A 67 7.53 11.25 -2.87
N ALA A 68 7.56 10.03 -2.36
CA ALA A 68 7.35 8.82 -3.15
C ALA A 68 6.65 7.74 -2.33
N ALA A 69 5.77 7.02 -3.03
CA ALA A 69 5.23 5.76 -2.57
C ALA A 69 6.29 4.67 -2.67
N VAL A 70 6.30 3.76 -1.71
CA VAL A 70 7.39 2.80 -1.55
C VAL A 70 6.72 1.47 -1.13
N ILE A 71 6.94 0.42 -1.93
CA ILE A 71 6.15 -0.80 -2.11
C ILE A 71 7.02 -2.01 -2.47
N ASP A 72 6.79 -3.15 -1.81
CA ASP A 72 7.49 -4.40 -2.04
C ASP A 72 6.65 -5.57 -2.51
N GLY A 73 7.40 -6.58 -3.00
CA GLY A 73 6.99 -7.97 -2.98
C GLY A 73 6.89 -8.62 -4.36
N PHE A 74 7.57 -8.09 -5.38
CA PHE A 74 7.17 -8.39 -6.76
C PHE A 74 8.25 -8.96 -7.67
N GLU A 75 8.51 -10.27 -7.62
CA GLU A 75 9.46 -10.94 -8.54
C GLU A 75 9.30 -10.47 -9.99
N ARG A 76 8.07 -10.19 -10.42
CA ARG A 76 7.72 -9.58 -11.70
C ARG A 76 6.46 -8.74 -11.53
N LEU A 77 6.62 -7.43 -11.74
CA LEU A 77 5.58 -6.42 -11.60
C LEU A 77 4.97 -6.12 -12.96
N CYS A 78 3.64 -6.26 -13.07
CA CYS A 78 2.89 -5.60 -14.13
C CYS A 78 2.56 -4.21 -13.62
N LEU A 79 2.73 -3.23 -14.47
CA LEU A 79 2.46 -1.83 -14.17
C LEU A 79 1.73 -1.25 -15.37
N THR A 80 0.73 -0.45 -15.09
CA THR A 80 -0.03 0.28 -16.09
C THR A 80 -0.25 1.69 -15.59
N THR A 81 -0.29 2.62 -16.52
CA THR A 81 -0.51 4.03 -16.25
C THR A 81 -1.47 4.56 -17.28
N ASP A 82 -2.59 5.10 -16.81
CA ASP A 82 -3.54 5.81 -17.64
C ASP A 82 -3.73 7.24 -17.17
N LEU A 83 -3.78 8.14 -18.13
CA LEU A 83 -4.08 9.55 -17.91
C LEU A 83 -5.56 9.82 -18.19
N PHE A 84 -6.22 10.47 -17.22
CA PHE A 84 -7.60 10.92 -17.28
C PHE A 84 -7.64 12.44 -17.28
N VAL A 85 -7.77 13.03 -18.46
CA VAL A 85 -7.85 14.49 -18.67
C VAL A 85 -9.29 14.93 -18.88
N GLU A 86 -9.70 16.00 -18.20
CA GLU A 86 -10.99 16.67 -18.44
C GLU A 86 -11.14 17.06 -19.92
N ASP A 87 -12.35 16.90 -20.45
CA ASP A 87 -12.75 17.13 -21.85
C ASP A 87 -12.17 16.18 -22.90
N VAL A 88 -11.22 15.33 -22.51
CA VAL A 88 -10.69 14.23 -23.33
C VAL A 88 -11.27 12.88 -22.89
N HIS A 89 -11.11 12.53 -21.61
CA HIS A 89 -11.45 11.23 -21.05
C HIS A 89 -12.76 11.25 -20.24
N PHE A 90 -13.08 12.39 -19.64
CA PHE A 90 -14.31 12.62 -18.89
C PHE A 90 -14.80 14.06 -19.06
N ARG A 91 -16.11 14.29 -18.89
CA ARG A 91 -16.70 15.64 -18.84
C ARG A 91 -17.56 15.78 -17.60
N ARG A 92 -17.33 16.82 -16.80
CA ARG A 92 -18.09 17.09 -15.56
C ARG A 92 -19.60 17.27 -15.77
N ARG A 93 -20.04 17.51 -17.01
CA ARG A 93 -21.47 17.60 -17.35
C ARG A 93 -22.24 16.29 -17.16
N TYR A 94 -21.56 15.15 -17.21
CA TYR A 94 -22.20 13.83 -17.09
C TYR A 94 -21.41 12.79 -16.29
N PHE A 95 -20.20 13.12 -15.83
CA PHE A 95 -19.48 12.35 -14.83
C PHE A 95 -19.70 12.98 -13.46
N THR A 96 -20.18 12.19 -12.49
CA THR A 96 -20.06 12.59 -11.08
C THR A 96 -18.62 12.43 -10.62
N PRO A 97 -18.13 13.19 -9.61
CA PRO A 97 -16.80 12.98 -9.04
C PRO A 97 -16.52 11.52 -8.70
N ARG A 98 -17.48 10.81 -8.10
CA ARG A 98 -17.37 9.39 -7.78
C ARG A 98 -17.18 8.49 -9.01
N ASP A 99 -17.84 8.80 -10.13
CA ASP A 99 -17.64 8.08 -11.40
C ASP A 99 -16.24 8.30 -11.95
N ILE A 100 -15.71 9.53 -11.86
CA ILE A 100 -14.36 9.87 -12.32
C ILE A 100 -13.34 9.06 -11.53
N GLY A 101 -13.48 9.05 -10.20
CA GLY A 101 -12.62 8.30 -9.31
C GLY A 101 -12.64 6.80 -9.59
N HIS A 102 -13.84 6.20 -9.60
CA HIS A 102 -14.01 4.77 -9.88
C HIS A 102 -13.39 4.39 -11.24
N LYS A 103 -13.69 5.15 -12.30
CA LYS A 103 -13.25 4.81 -13.66
C LYS A 103 -11.74 4.92 -13.83
N ALA A 104 -11.12 5.96 -13.28
CA ALA A 104 -9.68 6.18 -13.40
C ALA A 104 -8.88 5.02 -12.78
N LEU A 105 -9.34 4.46 -11.65
CA LEU A 105 -8.70 3.29 -11.05
C LEU A 105 -9.07 1.99 -11.79
N ALA A 106 -10.34 1.80 -12.14
CA ALA A 106 -10.83 0.55 -12.69
C ALA A 106 -10.13 0.09 -13.98
N VAL A 107 -9.83 1.03 -14.90
CA VAL A 107 -9.17 0.71 -16.17
C VAL A 107 -7.77 0.16 -15.93
N ASN A 108 -7.00 0.80 -15.04
CA ASN A 108 -5.67 0.35 -14.64
C ASN A 108 -5.71 -1.05 -13.97
N LEU A 109 -6.67 -1.29 -13.07
CA LEU A 109 -6.79 -2.61 -12.44
C LEU A 109 -7.18 -3.70 -13.45
N SER A 110 -7.96 -3.37 -14.47
CA SER A 110 -8.34 -4.29 -15.55
C SER A 110 -7.15 -4.66 -16.45
N ASP A 111 -6.25 -3.71 -16.73
CA ASP A 111 -5.05 -3.96 -17.52
C ASP A 111 -4.06 -4.89 -16.81
N LEU A 112 -3.90 -4.71 -15.50
CA LEU A 112 -3.09 -5.62 -14.68
C LEU A 112 -3.66 -7.04 -14.69
N ALA A 113 -4.97 -7.14 -14.50
CA ALA A 113 -5.69 -8.39 -14.58
C ALA A 113 -5.54 -9.11 -15.93
N ALA A 114 -5.62 -8.39 -17.04
CA ALA A 114 -5.43 -8.95 -18.39
C ALA A 114 -4.02 -9.52 -18.60
N MET A 115 -3.03 -8.96 -17.90
CA MET A 115 -1.66 -9.46 -17.87
C MET A 115 -1.49 -10.61 -16.86
N GLY A 116 -2.54 -11.06 -16.16
CA GLY A 116 -2.46 -12.06 -15.10
C GLY A 116 -1.76 -11.57 -13.83
N ALA A 117 -1.75 -10.26 -13.60
CA ALA A 117 -1.25 -9.66 -12.36
C ALA A 117 -2.38 -9.44 -11.36
N ARG A 118 -2.07 -9.72 -10.09
CA ARG A 118 -2.94 -9.37 -8.98
C ARG A 118 -2.66 -7.91 -8.60
N PRO A 119 -3.58 -6.96 -8.76
CA PRO A 119 -3.33 -5.58 -8.36
C PRO A 119 -3.08 -5.47 -6.85
N MET A 120 -2.25 -4.51 -6.47
CA MET A 120 -1.82 -4.32 -5.09
C MET A 120 -1.71 -2.86 -4.69
N GLY A 121 -1.35 -1.98 -5.61
CA GLY A 121 -1.27 -0.56 -5.31
C GLY A 121 -1.50 0.31 -6.52
N PHE A 122 -1.80 1.58 -6.26
CA PHE A 122 -1.83 2.61 -7.28
C PHE A 122 -1.38 3.97 -6.73
N THR A 123 -0.77 4.79 -7.56
CA THR A 123 -0.55 6.22 -7.30
C THR A 123 -1.58 7.07 -8.02
N LEU A 124 -1.81 8.25 -7.49
CA LEU A 124 -2.73 9.23 -8.05
C LEU A 124 -2.06 10.60 -8.19
N CYS A 125 -1.70 10.98 -9.40
CA CYS A 125 -1.31 12.36 -9.69
C CYS A 125 -2.55 13.16 -10.09
N LEU A 126 -2.70 14.36 -9.54
CA LEU A 126 -3.86 15.21 -9.68
C LEU A 126 -3.43 16.62 -10.06
N THR A 127 -4.04 17.15 -11.12
CA THR A 127 -3.95 18.57 -11.44
C THR A 127 -5.24 19.26 -11.05
N VAL A 128 -5.16 20.28 -10.19
CA VAL A 128 -6.31 21.04 -9.69
C VAL A 128 -6.44 22.37 -10.44
N PRO A 129 -7.59 22.64 -11.08
CA PRO A 129 -7.83 23.91 -11.75
C PRO A 129 -8.10 25.07 -10.77
N PRO A 130 -7.83 26.34 -11.16
CA PRO A 130 -8.24 27.51 -10.38
C PRO A 130 -9.75 27.53 -10.18
N GLY A 131 -10.22 27.86 -8.96
CA GLY A 131 -11.64 27.73 -8.60
C GLY A 131 -12.04 26.28 -8.32
N SER A 132 -11.13 25.54 -7.66
CA SER A 132 -11.25 24.12 -7.35
C SER A 132 -12.63 23.76 -6.79
N PRO A 133 -13.16 22.57 -7.12
CA PRO A 133 -14.37 22.05 -6.50
C PRO A 133 -14.28 22.07 -4.97
N ASP A 134 -15.43 22.17 -4.31
CA ASP A 134 -15.49 22.17 -2.86
C ASP A 134 -15.06 20.82 -2.29
N LYS A 135 -14.86 20.78 -0.97
CA LYS A 135 -14.43 19.57 -0.27
C LYS A 135 -15.35 18.37 -0.56
N SER A 136 -16.67 18.59 -0.63
CA SER A 136 -17.64 17.52 -0.87
C SER A 136 -17.45 16.83 -2.22
N TRP A 137 -17.05 17.59 -3.24
CA TRP A 137 -16.75 17.05 -4.56
C TRP A 137 -15.54 16.13 -4.55
N TRP A 138 -14.47 16.50 -3.82
CA TRP A 138 -13.28 15.66 -3.65
C TRP A 138 -13.55 14.43 -2.81
N GLU A 139 -14.37 14.55 -1.77
CA GLU A 139 -14.83 13.42 -0.95
C GLU A 139 -15.53 12.36 -1.81
N GLU A 140 -16.42 12.77 -2.72
CA GLU A 140 -17.09 11.84 -3.63
C GLU A 140 -16.12 11.19 -4.64
N LEU A 141 -15.14 11.94 -5.14
CA LEU A 141 -14.13 11.39 -6.05
C LEU A 141 -13.29 10.31 -5.38
N PHE A 142 -12.81 10.60 -4.18
CA PHE A 142 -12.03 9.66 -3.38
C PHE A 142 -12.86 8.49 -2.89
N ALA A 143 -14.12 8.68 -2.52
CA ALA A 143 -15.02 7.58 -2.22
C ALA A 143 -15.13 6.59 -3.39
N GLY A 144 -15.21 7.10 -4.64
CA GLY A 144 -15.30 6.24 -5.83
C GLY A 144 -14.06 5.39 -6.07
N MET A 145 -12.88 5.95 -5.84
CA MET A 145 -11.61 5.22 -5.89
C MET A 145 -11.46 4.28 -4.69
N ALA A 146 -11.74 4.74 -3.47
CA ALA A 146 -11.57 4.00 -2.23
C ALA A 146 -12.47 2.78 -2.16
N ASP A 147 -13.73 2.89 -2.60
CA ASP A 147 -14.64 1.76 -2.71
C ASP A 147 -14.05 0.65 -3.58
N LEU A 148 -13.34 1.01 -4.65
CA LEU A 148 -12.76 0.05 -5.60
C LEU A 148 -11.38 -0.45 -5.16
N ALA A 149 -10.59 0.42 -4.56
CA ALA A 149 -9.28 0.14 -3.97
C ALA A 149 -9.43 -0.89 -2.85
N ALA A 150 -10.36 -0.67 -1.92
CA ALA A 150 -10.74 -1.61 -0.88
C ALA A 150 -11.16 -2.95 -1.53
N ARG A 151 -12.17 -2.95 -2.40
CA ARG A 151 -12.69 -4.16 -3.07
C ARG A 151 -11.66 -5.06 -3.78
N HIS A 152 -10.47 -4.56 -4.11
CA HIS A 152 -9.42 -5.34 -4.78
C HIS A 152 -8.12 -5.42 -3.96
N GLY A 153 -8.15 -5.01 -2.67
CA GLY A 153 -6.99 -4.99 -1.80
C GLY A 153 -5.85 -4.11 -2.33
N VAL A 154 -6.20 -3.03 -3.04
CA VAL A 154 -5.27 -2.14 -3.73
C VAL A 154 -5.13 -0.87 -2.91
N LEU A 155 -3.89 -0.49 -2.60
CA LEU A 155 -3.64 0.67 -1.76
C LEU A 155 -3.41 1.92 -2.61
N LEU A 156 -4.00 3.05 -2.23
CA LEU A 156 -3.55 4.34 -2.73
C LEU A 156 -2.28 4.72 -1.98
N VAL A 157 -1.15 4.44 -2.60
CA VAL A 157 0.15 4.47 -1.93
C VAL A 157 0.82 5.83 -2.00
N GLY A 158 0.36 6.72 -2.88
CA GLY A 158 1.04 7.97 -3.15
C GLY A 158 0.45 8.68 -4.34
N GLY A 159 1.08 9.76 -4.73
CA GLY A 159 0.50 10.65 -5.72
C GLY A 159 1.19 11.98 -5.72
N ASP A 160 0.72 12.84 -6.61
CA ASP A 160 1.17 14.22 -6.70
C ASP A 160 -0.05 15.13 -6.80
N LEU A 161 0.07 16.34 -6.28
CA LEU A 161 -0.96 17.35 -6.40
C LEU A 161 -0.33 18.62 -6.95
N SER A 162 -0.69 18.96 -8.18
CA SER A 162 -0.24 20.20 -8.81
C SER A 162 -1.40 21.11 -9.14
N ARG A 163 -1.14 22.41 -9.23
CA ARG A 163 -2.11 23.37 -9.77
C ARG A 163 -1.85 23.54 -11.25
N GLY A 164 -2.90 23.49 -12.05
CA GLY A 164 -2.79 23.63 -13.50
C GLY A 164 -4.10 24.12 -14.11
N PRO A 165 -4.16 24.31 -15.44
CA PRO A 165 -5.31 24.96 -16.08
C PRO A 165 -6.57 24.07 -16.16
N SER A 166 -6.43 22.75 -16.04
CA SER A 166 -7.52 21.79 -16.19
C SER A 166 -7.42 20.67 -15.16
N LEU A 167 -8.56 20.04 -14.86
CA LEU A 167 -8.57 18.86 -14.01
C LEU A 167 -8.01 17.67 -14.78
N SER A 168 -6.99 17.02 -14.22
CA SER A 168 -6.53 15.74 -14.73
C SER A 168 -6.09 14.82 -13.60
N LEU A 169 -6.21 13.53 -13.83
CA LEU A 169 -5.84 12.47 -12.92
C LEU A 169 -4.95 11.51 -13.69
N ALA A 170 -3.75 11.20 -13.22
CA ALA A 170 -2.99 10.06 -13.71
C ALA A 170 -3.05 8.99 -12.64
N VAL A 171 -3.57 7.82 -13.00
CA VAL A 171 -3.50 6.65 -12.14
C VAL A 171 -2.44 5.74 -12.70
N THR A 172 -1.50 5.38 -11.85
CA THR A 172 -0.56 4.30 -12.14
C THR A 172 -0.88 3.19 -11.19
N ALA A 173 -1.27 2.02 -11.68
CA ALA A 173 -1.50 0.86 -10.84
C ALA A 173 -0.51 -0.26 -11.16
N TRP A 174 -0.24 -1.10 -10.17
CA TRP A 174 0.62 -2.26 -10.35
C TRP A 174 0.15 -3.46 -9.55
N GLY A 175 0.68 -4.61 -9.96
CA GLY A 175 0.41 -5.88 -9.34
C GLY A 175 1.40 -6.96 -9.77
N PRO A 176 1.79 -7.90 -8.90
CA PRO A 176 2.71 -8.95 -9.27
C PRO A 176 2.04 -9.97 -10.19
N SER A 177 2.81 -10.46 -11.15
CA SER A 177 2.49 -11.67 -11.91
C SER A 177 3.75 -12.49 -12.13
N ALA A 178 3.81 -13.69 -11.57
CA ALA A 178 4.93 -14.60 -11.81
C ALA A 178 5.15 -14.88 -13.31
N ARG A 179 4.09 -14.83 -14.13
CA ARG A 179 4.12 -15.03 -15.60
C ARG A 179 3.10 -14.11 -16.29
N PRO A 180 3.52 -12.89 -16.67
CA PRO A 180 2.62 -11.95 -17.28
C PRO A 180 2.32 -12.35 -18.71
N LEU A 181 1.05 -12.24 -19.08
CA LEU A 181 0.59 -12.54 -20.43
C LEU A 181 0.87 -11.35 -21.35
N CYS A 182 2.03 -11.31 -21.99
CA CYS A 182 2.35 -10.24 -22.93
C CYS A 182 1.74 -10.52 -24.31
N ARG A 183 1.14 -9.50 -24.94
CA ARG A 183 0.63 -9.59 -26.33
C ARG A 183 1.68 -10.11 -27.33
N ALA A 184 2.95 -9.74 -27.13
CA ALA A 184 4.08 -10.16 -27.96
C ALA A 184 4.48 -11.63 -27.81
N GLN A 185 3.98 -12.33 -26.78
CA GLN A 185 4.26 -13.75 -26.54
C GLN A 185 3.21 -14.67 -27.16
N ALA A 186 2.14 -14.11 -27.72
CA ALA A 186 1.08 -14.86 -28.38
C ALA A 186 1.63 -15.57 -29.64
N ARG A 187 1.36 -16.87 -29.73
CA ARG A 187 1.73 -17.75 -30.85
C ARG A 187 0.49 -18.21 -31.58
N THR A 188 0.64 -18.63 -32.84
CA THR A 188 -0.44 -19.25 -33.60
C THR A 188 -0.98 -20.47 -32.84
N GLY A 189 -2.27 -20.47 -32.51
CA GLY A 189 -2.91 -21.50 -31.69
C GLY A 189 -3.29 -21.05 -30.27
N ASP A 190 -2.78 -19.90 -29.81
CA ASP A 190 -3.20 -19.30 -28.54
C ASP A 190 -4.63 -18.75 -28.65
N LEU A 191 -5.40 -18.88 -27.58
CA LEU A 191 -6.77 -18.38 -27.49
C LEU A 191 -6.76 -16.92 -27.01
N VAL A 192 -7.35 -16.04 -27.83
CA VAL A 192 -7.58 -14.64 -27.46
C VAL A 192 -9.00 -14.53 -26.93
N PHE A 193 -9.13 -14.14 -25.67
CA PHE A 193 -10.42 -13.94 -25.02
C PHE A 193 -10.75 -12.45 -25.01
N LEU A 194 -11.93 -12.10 -25.51
CA LEU A 194 -12.52 -10.80 -25.28
C LEU A 194 -13.55 -10.96 -24.15
N VAL A 195 -13.29 -10.28 -23.03
CA VAL A 195 -14.14 -10.31 -21.85
C VAL A 195 -15.03 -9.07 -21.89
N ASP A 196 -16.34 -9.25 -21.63
CA ASP A 196 -17.41 -8.23 -21.72
C ASP A 196 -17.93 -7.93 -23.15
N SER A 197 -19.00 -7.13 -23.24
CA SER A 197 -19.76 -6.83 -24.46
C SER A 197 -19.11 -5.72 -25.29
N ILE A 198 -18.71 -6.03 -26.52
CA ILE A 198 -18.11 -5.06 -27.45
C ILE A 198 -19.04 -3.86 -27.67
N GLY A 199 -18.51 -2.66 -27.54
CA GLY A 199 -19.22 -1.41 -27.82
C GLY A 199 -20.10 -0.89 -26.68
N LEU A 200 -20.28 -1.64 -25.59
CA LEU A 200 -21.14 -1.25 -24.47
C LEU A 200 -20.74 0.11 -23.85
N ALA A 201 -19.45 0.31 -23.57
CA ALA A 201 -18.92 1.58 -23.07
C ALA A 201 -18.98 2.72 -24.10
N ARG A 202 -18.91 2.42 -25.40
CA ARG A 202 -19.04 3.42 -26.48
C ARG A 202 -20.49 3.88 -26.64
N THR A 203 -21.44 2.96 -26.49
CA THR A 203 -22.87 3.26 -26.43
C THR A 203 -23.18 4.18 -25.25
N GLY A 204 -22.63 3.89 -24.06
CA GLY A 204 -22.76 4.78 -22.89
C GLY A 204 -22.25 6.20 -23.16
N LEU A 205 -21.05 6.34 -23.72
CA LEU A 205 -20.52 7.66 -24.11
C LEU A 205 -21.45 8.39 -25.08
N THR A 206 -21.96 7.69 -26.10
CA THR A 206 -22.83 8.28 -27.14
C THR A 206 -24.15 8.79 -26.56
N VAL A 207 -24.73 8.06 -25.60
CA VAL A 207 -25.94 8.46 -24.86
C VAL A 207 -25.68 9.78 -24.12
N LEU A 208 -24.59 9.85 -23.37
CA LEU A 208 -24.21 11.03 -22.59
C LEU A 208 -23.79 12.22 -23.49
N GLU A 209 -23.17 11.96 -24.64
CA GLU A 209 -22.73 13.01 -25.56
C GLU A 209 -23.88 13.72 -26.27
N ARG A 210 -24.92 12.96 -26.62
CA ARG A 210 -26.11 13.46 -27.32
C ARG A 210 -27.20 13.98 -26.38
N GLY A 211 -26.98 13.95 -25.07
CA GLY A 211 -27.99 14.37 -24.08
C GLY A 211 -29.21 13.45 -24.04
N MET A 212 -29.06 12.19 -24.46
CA MET A 212 -30.12 11.19 -24.35
C MET A 212 -30.32 10.79 -22.89
N ASN A 213 -31.53 10.39 -22.51
CA ASN A 213 -31.86 10.03 -21.13
C ASN A 213 -31.05 8.80 -20.66
N PRO A 214 -30.16 8.94 -19.66
CA PRO A 214 -29.32 7.84 -19.18
C PRO A 214 -30.11 6.67 -18.59
N ALA A 215 -31.32 6.92 -18.08
CA ALA A 215 -32.18 5.89 -17.48
C ALA A 215 -32.68 4.86 -18.51
N ASP A 216 -32.68 5.20 -19.79
CA ASP A 216 -33.08 4.29 -20.87
C ASP A 216 -31.93 3.33 -21.26
N TRP A 217 -30.70 3.62 -20.82
CA TRP A 217 -29.48 2.87 -21.14
C TRP A 217 -28.58 2.61 -19.92
N PRO A 218 -29.13 2.12 -18.78
CA PRO A 218 -28.42 2.10 -17.51
C PRO A 218 -27.17 1.23 -17.54
N THR A 219 -27.20 0.09 -18.25
CA THR A 219 -26.06 -0.82 -18.38
C THR A 219 -24.93 -0.21 -19.20
N SER A 220 -25.25 0.39 -20.36
CA SER A 220 -24.25 1.02 -21.23
C SER A 220 -23.63 2.26 -20.57
N VAL A 221 -24.46 3.07 -19.90
CA VAL A 221 -24.00 4.23 -19.14
C VAL A 221 -23.13 3.79 -17.96
N ALA A 222 -23.53 2.77 -17.20
CA ALA A 222 -22.71 2.22 -16.11
C ALA A 222 -21.39 1.63 -16.62
N ALA A 223 -21.39 0.89 -17.73
CA ALA A 223 -20.16 0.37 -18.33
C ALA A 223 -19.20 1.49 -18.78
N HIS A 224 -19.74 2.65 -19.18
CA HIS A 224 -18.92 3.82 -19.50
C HIS A 224 -18.46 4.60 -18.26
N LEU A 225 -19.30 4.72 -17.22
CA LEU A 225 -19.03 5.56 -16.05
C LEU A 225 -18.31 4.81 -14.91
N ARG A 226 -18.58 3.51 -14.72
CA ARG A 226 -18.09 2.67 -13.61
C ARG A 226 -17.71 1.24 -14.08
N PRO A 227 -16.63 1.06 -14.86
CA PRO A 227 -16.20 -0.26 -15.33
C PRO A 227 -15.64 -1.15 -14.19
N ARG A 228 -15.64 -2.48 -14.36
CA ARG A 228 -15.24 -3.46 -13.32
C ARG A 228 -13.84 -4.07 -13.60
N PRO A 229 -12.91 -4.15 -12.62
CA PRO A 229 -11.64 -4.88 -12.73
C PRO A 229 -11.75 -6.42 -12.73
N LEU A 230 -10.73 -7.11 -13.26
CA LEU A 230 -10.75 -8.56 -13.57
C LEU A 230 -9.66 -9.41 -12.84
N VAL A 231 -9.46 -9.28 -11.52
CA VAL A 231 -8.28 -9.82 -10.76
C VAL A 231 -8.26 -11.34 -10.45
N ALA A 232 -9.36 -11.99 -10.09
CA ALA A 232 -9.36 -13.42 -9.76
C ALA A 232 -9.07 -14.33 -10.96
N GLU A 233 -9.09 -13.73 -12.14
CA GLU A 233 -8.72 -14.28 -13.42
C GLU A 233 -7.21 -14.68 -13.46
N GLY A 234 -6.35 -14.17 -12.56
CA GLY A 234 -4.92 -14.55 -12.43
C GLY A 234 -4.63 -15.87 -11.67
N LEU A 235 -5.41 -16.23 -10.65
CA LEU A 235 -5.33 -17.58 -10.05
C LEU A 235 -6.00 -18.61 -10.97
N ALA A 236 -7.03 -18.21 -11.72
CA ALA A 236 -7.57 -18.99 -12.83
C ALA A 236 -6.49 -19.25 -13.90
N LEU A 237 -5.54 -18.33 -14.11
CA LEU A 237 -4.39 -18.50 -15.01
C LEU A 237 -3.44 -19.64 -14.58
N ARG A 238 -3.11 -19.79 -13.28
CA ARG A 238 -2.24 -20.87 -12.79
C ARG A 238 -2.87 -22.25 -12.96
N ILE A 239 -4.18 -22.35 -12.76
CA ILE A 239 -4.93 -23.58 -12.96
C ILE A 239 -5.05 -23.89 -14.45
N HIS A 240 -5.19 -22.86 -15.28
CA HIS A 240 -5.12 -22.98 -16.74
C HIS A 240 -3.74 -23.46 -17.23
N GLU A 241 -2.64 -22.91 -16.68
CA GLU A 241 -1.27 -23.34 -17.01
C GLU A 241 -0.97 -24.79 -16.62
N ASP A 242 -1.50 -25.28 -15.49
CA ASP A 242 -1.43 -26.70 -15.11
C ASP A 242 -2.12 -27.59 -16.15
N GLY A 243 -3.33 -27.22 -16.58
CA GLY A 243 -4.07 -27.91 -17.64
C GLY A 243 -3.31 -27.96 -18.98
N ILE A 244 -2.45 -26.98 -19.25
CA ILE A 244 -1.53 -26.99 -20.41
C ILE A 244 -0.30 -27.85 -20.14
N ALA A 245 0.32 -27.74 -18.97
CA ALA A 245 1.53 -28.48 -18.61
C ALA A 245 1.29 -30.00 -18.59
N ARG A 246 0.14 -30.44 -18.10
CA ARG A 246 -0.26 -31.88 -18.06
C ARG A 246 -0.51 -32.50 -19.43
N LYS A 247 -0.71 -31.70 -20.48
CA LYS A 247 -0.82 -32.16 -21.87
C LYS A 247 0.55 -32.43 -22.52
N GLN A 248 1.65 -32.05 -21.88
CA GLN A 248 3.01 -32.29 -22.36
C GLN A 248 3.52 -33.67 -21.89
N PRO A 249 4.36 -34.37 -22.68
CA PRO A 249 4.85 -35.72 -22.34
C PRO A 249 5.73 -35.74 -21.07
N HIS A 250 6.38 -34.63 -20.71
CA HIS A 250 7.11 -34.45 -19.46
C HIS A 250 6.74 -33.10 -18.82
N PRO A 251 5.68 -33.06 -17.99
CA PRO A 251 5.26 -31.83 -17.32
C PRO A 251 6.32 -31.38 -16.31
N ASP A 252 6.68 -30.10 -16.31
CA ASP A 252 7.53 -29.52 -15.27
C ASP A 252 6.78 -29.54 -13.92
N PRO A 253 7.24 -30.28 -12.91
CA PRO A 253 6.55 -30.43 -11.63
C PRO A 253 6.37 -29.11 -10.88
N LYS A 254 7.15 -28.07 -11.20
CA LYS A 254 7.00 -26.72 -10.63
C LYS A 254 5.82 -25.94 -11.21
N LYS A 255 5.21 -26.43 -12.30
CA LYS A 255 4.05 -25.83 -12.97
C LYS A 255 2.75 -26.53 -12.65
N LEU A 256 2.81 -27.64 -11.91
CA LEU A 256 1.65 -28.44 -11.59
C LEU A 256 0.97 -27.92 -10.33
N VAL A 257 -0.35 -27.81 -10.36
CA VAL A 257 -1.15 -27.63 -9.14
C VAL A 257 -1.51 -28.99 -8.56
N PRO A 258 -1.73 -29.11 -7.23
CA PRO A 258 -2.23 -30.34 -6.62
C PRO A 258 -3.49 -30.86 -7.33
N ASP A 259 -3.68 -32.17 -7.36
CA ASP A 259 -4.76 -32.80 -8.15
C ASP A 259 -6.16 -32.30 -7.79
N LEU A 260 -6.35 -31.86 -6.54
CA LEU A 260 -7.58 -31.25 -6.03
C LEU A 260 -7.94 -29.91 -6.71
N LEU A 261 -6.96 -29.20 -7.26
CA LEU A 261 -7.10 -27.87 -7.87
C LEU A 261 -7.08 -27.91 -9.41
N GLN A 262 -6.84 -29.08 -10.01
CA GLN A 262 -6.87 -29.23 -11.47
C GLN A 262 -8.25 -28.88 -12.04
N ASP A 263 -8.27 -28.18 -13.17
CA ASP A 263 -9.47 -27.69 -13.88
C ASP A 263 -10.46 -26.92 -12.98
N THR A 264 -9.98 -26.36 -11.87
CA THR A 264 -10.80 -25.55 -10.97
C THR A 264 -10.89 -24.11 -11.48
N GLU A 265 -12.11 -23.65 -11.71
CA GLU A 265 -12.38 -22.29 -12.13
C GLU A 265 -12.53 -21.39 -10.90
N ILE A 266 -11.92 -20.20 -10.93
CA ILE A 266 -12.07 -19.23 -9.84
C ILE A 266 -12.99 -18.11 -10.29
N TYR A 267 -13.94 -17.81 -9.41
CA TYR A 267 -14.97 -16.81 -9.60
C TYR A 267 -14.77 -15.70 -8.59
N MET A 268 -14.43 -14.50 -9.06
CA MET A 268 -14.43 -13.32 -8.18
C MET A 268 -15.86 -12.88 -7.88
N LEU A 269 -16.20 -12.80 -6.61
CA LEU A 269 -17.42 -12.12 -6.17
C LEU A 269 -17.15 -10.61 -6.11
N ASP A 270 -17.74 -9.86 -7.03
CA ASP A 270 -17.77 -8.39 -6.92
C ASP A 270 -19.10 -7.97 -6.32
N LEU A 271 -19.04 -7.46 -5.10
CA LEU A 271 -20.20 -6.97 -4.38
C LEU A 271 -20.77 -5.71 -5.02
N GLY A 272 -19.94 -4.90 -5.69
CA GLY A 272 -20.39 -3.65 -6.32
C GLY A 272 -21.32 -3.88 -7.50
N THR A 273 -21.04 -4.87 -8.36
CA THR A 273 -21.95 -5.24 -9.46
C THR A 273 -23.25 -5.84 -8.97
N LEU A 274 -23.25 -6.54 -7.82
CA LEU A 274 -24.47 -7.07 -7.23
C LEU A 274 -25.42 -5.98 -6.72
N VAL A 275 -24.86 -4.90 -6.15
CA VAL A 275 -25.61 -3.73 -5.62
C VAL A 275 -26.05 -2.78 -6.74
N ALA A 276 -25.32 -2.71 -7.86
CA ALA A 276 -25.64 -1.81 -8.95
C ALA A 276 -27.03 -2.08 -9.58
N GLY A 277 -27.93 -1.10 -9.55
CA GLY A 277 -29.26 -1.20 -10.18
C GLY A 277 -30.32 -1.96 -9.38
N THR A 278 -30.06 -2.31 -8.12
CA THR A 278 -31.08 -2.81 -7.19
C THR A 278 -31.80 -1.61 -6.55
N LYS A 279 -33.11 -1.47 -6.77
CA LYS A 279 -33.90 -0.40 -6.14
C LYS A 279 -34.32 -0.78 -4.73
N TYR A 280 -34.50 -2.08 -4.48
CA TYR A 280 -34.90 -2.62 -3.21
C TYR A 280 -33.88 -3.62 -2.70
N ARG A 281 -33.74 -3.71 -1.37
CA ARG A 281 -32.91 -4.70 -0.69
C ARG A 281 -33.16 -6.14 -1.17
N GLY A 282 -34.42 -6.49 -1.40
CA GLY A 282 -34.79 -7.83 -1.89
C GLY A 282 -34.20 -8.16 -3.27
N ASP A 283 -33.93 -7.15 -4.10
CA ASP A 283 -33.32 -7.35 -5.42
C ASP A 283 -31.85 -7.75 -5.29
N PHE A 284 -31.11 -7.14 -4.36
CA PHE A 284 -29.72 -7.50 -4.06
C PHE A 284 -29.64 -8.91 -3.48
N GLU A 285 -30.45 -9.21 -2.47
CA GLU A 285 -30.48 -10.54 -1.84
C GLU A 285 -30.84 -11.63 -2.86
N LYS A 286 -31.78 -11.35 -3.76
CA LYS A 286 -32.14 -12.25 -4.86
C LYS A 286 -30.97 -12.51 -5.81
N ARG A 287 -30.27 -11.46 -6.25
CA ARG A 287 -29.10 -11.59 -7.15
C ARG A 287 -27.95 -12.36 -6.52
N LEU A 288 -27.63 -12.06 -5.26
CA LEU A 288 -26.58 -12.80 -4.54
C LEU A 288 -26.95 -14.28 -4.40
N LYS A 289 -28.23 -14.57 -4.09
CA LYS A 289 -28.73 -15.96 -4.02
C LYS A 289 -28.64 -16.67 -5.36
N GLU A 290 -28.93 -15.99 -6.47
CA GLU A 290 -28.78 -16.52 -7.83
C GLU A 290 -27.32 -16.83 -8.17
N VAL A 291 -26.37 -15.95 -7.81
CA VAL A 291 -24.93 -16.18 -8.01
C VAL A 291 -24.46 -17.39 -7.19
N VAL A 292 -24.81 -17.44 -5.90
CA VAL A 292 -24.47 -18.56 -5.02
C VAL A 292 -25.01 -19.88 -5.59
N ALA A 293 -26.29 -19.91 -5.97
CA ALA A 293 -26.91 -21.10 -6.57
C ALA A 293 -26.29 -21.51 -7.93
N ALA A 294 -25.76 -20.56 -8.70
CA ALA A 294 -25.04 -20.85 -9.94
C ALA A 294 -23.67 -21.48 -9.67
N ILE A 295 -22.94 -20.99 -8.65
CA ILE A 295 -21.64 -21.55 -8.24
C ILE A 295 -21.81 -22.94 -7.61
N GLU A 296 -22.87 -23.17 -6.83
CA GLU A 296 -23.15 -24.50 -6.24
C GLU A 296 -23.36 -25.61 -7.28
N LYS A 297 -23.80 -25.27 -8.50
CA LYS A 297 -23.97 -26.23 -9.60
C LYS A 297 -22.65 -26.61 -10.28
N LYS A 298 -21.54 -25.95 -9.96
CA LYS A 298 -20.21 -26.22 -10.54
C LYS A 298 -19.36 -27.05 -9.58
N GLU A 299 -19.02 -28.27 -9.98
CA GLU A 299 -18.19 -29.19 -9.18
C GLU A 299 -16.77 -28.64 -8.92
N LYS A 300 -16.20 -27.95 -9.91
CA LYS A 300 -14.83 -27.41 -9.88
C LYS A 300 -14.80 -25.87 -9.86
N ALA A 301 -15.42 -25.26 -8.85
CA ALA A 301 -15.42 -23.81 -8.67
C ALA A 301 -14.84 -23.38 -7.31
N ILE A 302 -14.08 -22.29 -7.29
CA ILE A 302 -13.65 -21.56 -6.09
C ILE A 302 -14.19 -20.14 -6.19
N LEU A 303 -14.96 -19.72 -5.17
CA LEU A 303 -15.37 -18.34 -5.01
C LEU A 303 -14.22 -17.56 -4.34
N PHE A 304 -13.70 -16.54 -5.00
CA PHE A 304 -12.76 -15.60 -4.42
C PHE A 304 -13.53 -14.37 -3.94
N ILE A 305 -13.42 -14.06 -2.66
CA ILE A 305 -14.01 -12.88 -2.03
C ILE A 305 -12.85 -12.04 -1.51
N ASP A 306 -12.48 -11.02 -2.27
CA ASP A 306 -11.54 -10.06 -1.74
C ASP A 306 -12.18 -9.26 -0.60
N GLU A 307 -11.37 -8.83 0.36
CA GLU A 307 -11.84 -8.18 1.58
C GLU A 307 -13.08 -8.85 2.19
N MET A 308 -12.91 -10.11 2.57
CA MET A 308 -14.01 -10.93 3.04
C MET A 308 -14.75 -10.34 4.26
N HIS A 309 -14.19 -9.38 4.96
CA HIS A 309 -14.89 -8.67 6.03
C HIS A 309 -16.05 -7.78 5.48
N THR A 310 -16.02 -7.36 4.21
CA THR A 310 -17.03 -6.48 3.59
C THR A 310 -18.39 -7.16 3.40
N ILE A 311 -18.43 -8.49 3.21
CA ILE A 311 -19.69 -9.24 3.17
C ILE A 311 -20.43 -9.26 4.52
N ILE A 312 -19.72 -8.95 5.61
CA ILE A 312 -20.27 -8.84 6.95
C ILE A 312 -20.63 -7.37 7.21
N GLY A 313 -21.88 -6.99 6.91
CA GLY A 313 -22.40 -5.64 7.14
C GLY A 313 -22.57 -4.74 5.90
N ALA A 314 -22.45 -5.30 4.69
CA ALA A 314 -22.71 -4.59 3.44
C ALA A 314 -24.15 -4.02 3.37
N GLY A 315 -24.28 -2.68 3.38
CA GLY A 315 -25.56 -1.97 3.14
C GLY A 315 -26.08 -1.07 4.26
N ALA A 316 -25.24 -0.67 5.22
CA ALA A 316 -25.63 0.21 6.32
C ALA A 316 -25.69 1.71 5.93
N THR A 317 -26.65 2.08 5.08
CA THR A 317 -27.14 3.46 5.01
C THR A 317 -28.58 3.44 5.49
N SER A 318 -28.82 3.96 6.70
CA SER A 318 -30.08 4.01 7.46
C SER A 318 -30.54 2.71 8.17
N GLY A 319 -30.02 2.49 9.39
CA GLY A 319 -30.77 1.86 10.50
C GLY A 319 -31.06 0.35 10.46
N GLY A 320 -30.76 -0.39 9.39
CA GLY A 320 -30.91 -1.84 9.35
C GLY A 320 -29.68 -2.50 8.74
N SER A 321 -29.00 -3.39 9.48
CA SER A 321 -27.87 -4.16 8.97
C SER A 321 -28.35 -5.15 7.90
N MET A 322 -28.00 -4.89 6.65
CA MET A 322 -28.05 -5.91 5.61
C MET A 322 -26.78 -6.75 5.76
N ASP A 323 -26.96 -8.04 6.06
CA ASP A 323 -25.87 -8.97 6.33
C ASP A 323 -25.86 -10.03 5.22
N ALA A 324 -25.16 -9.69 4.13
CA ALA A 324 -25.00 -10.55 2.96
C ALA A 324 -24.35 -11.90 3.33
N SER A 325 -23.61 -11.95 4.44
CA SER A 325 -23.05 -13.19 4.97
C SER A 325 -24.12 -14.23 5.31
N ASN A 326 -25.35 -13.83 5.67
CA ASN A 326 -26.44 -14.77 5.94
C ASN A 326 -26.89 -15.56 4.71
N LEU A 327 -26.65 -15.04 3.50
CA LEU A 327 -26.93 -15.73 2.25
C LEU A 327 -25.82 -16.72 1.86
N LEU A 328 -24.58 -16.46 2.32
CA LEU A 328 -23.43 -17.34 2.09
C LEU A 328 -23.29 -18.42 3.16
N LYS A 329 -23.75 -18.16 4.40
CA LYS A 329 -23.67 -19.08 5.54
C LYS A 329 -24.19 -20.49 5.21
N PRO A 330 -25.36 -20.69 4.56
CA PRO A 330 -25.84 -22.03 4.21
C PRO A 330 -24.87 -22.78 3.28
N ALA A 331 -24.42 -22.14 2.20
CA ALA A 331 -23.53 -22.75 1.20
C ALA A 331 -22.12 -23.04 1.73
N LEU A 332 -21.62 -22.17 2.63
CA LEU A 332 -20.36 -22.37 3.36
C LEU A 332 -20.48 -23.45 4.44
N GLN A 333 -21.69 -23.65 5.01
CA GLN A 333 -21.94 -24.68 6.02
C GLN A 333 -22.08 -26.08 5.43
N SER A 334 -22.75 -26.21 4.29
CA SER A 334 -22.88 -27.47 3.54
C SER A 334 -21.56 -27.88 2.89
N GLY A 335 -20.61 -26.94 2.71
CA GLY A 335 -19.36 -27.19 2.01
C GLY A 335 -19.53 -27.35 0.50
N THR A 336 -20.69 -26.96 -0.05
CA THR A 336 -20.98 -27.00 -1.50
C THR A 336 -20.18 -25.94 -2.26
N ILE A 337 -19.75 -24.86 -1.60
CA ILE A 337 -18.90 -23.83 -2.19
C ILE A 337 -17.52 -23.84 -1.53
N ARG A 338 -16.47 -23.88 -2.35
CA ARG A 338 -15.10 -23.55 -1.93
C ARG A 338 -14.89 -22.05 -2.01
N CYS A 339 -14.31 -21.46 -0.98
CA CYS A 339 -14.10 -20.01 -0.92
C CYS A 339 -12.66 -19.68 -0.50
N ILE A 340 -12.08 -18.65 -1.11
CA ILE A 340 -10.85 -18.00 -0.66
C ILE A 340 -11.21 -16.55 -0.32
N GLY A 341 -10.80 -16.10 0.86
CA GLY A 341 -11.01 -14.72 1.30
C GLY A 341 -9.71 -14.08 1.78
N SER A 342 -9.46 -12.85 1.39
CA SER A 342 -8.38 -12.00 1.93
C SER A 342 -8.93 -11.04 2.98
N THR A 343 -8.12 -10.76 4.01
CA THR A 343 -8.43 -9.74 5.02
C THR A 343 -7.15 -9.42 5.81
N THR A 344 -7.07 -8.24 6.42
CA THR A 344 -5.98 -7.91 7.35
C THR A 344 -6.19 -8.59 8.72
N TYR A 345 -5.14 -8.65 9.53
CA TYR A 345 -5.22 -9.23 10.89
C TYR A 345 -6.22 -8.49 11.77
N GLU A 346 -6.26 -7.15 11.67
CA GLU A 346 -7.18 -6.31 12.45
C GLU A 346 -8.63 -6.52 12.03
N GLU A 347 -8.93 -6.53 10.74
CA GLU A 347 -10.29 -6.75 10.22
C GLU A 347 -10.79 -8.17 10.46
N TYR A 348 -9.91 -9.16 10.33
CA TYR A 348 -10.21 -10.54 10.71
C TYR A 348 -10.71 -10.56 12.16
N LYS A 349 -9.95 -9.96 13.08
CA LYS A 349 -10.32 -9.89 14.50
C LYS A 349 -11.59 -9.08 14.74
N ASN A 350 -11.79 -8.00 14.00
CA ASN A 350 -12.89 -7.07 14.21
C ASN A 350 -14.22 -7.51 13.62
N HIS A 351 -14.23 -8.31 12.56
CA HIS A 351 -15.43 -8.69 11.81
C HIS A 351 -15.59 -10.20 11.68
N ILE A 352 -14.60 -10.90 11.11
CA ILE A 352 -14.69 -12.34 10.82
C ILE A 352 -14.69 -13.17 12.11
N GLU A 353 -13.81 -12.86 13.06
CA GLU A 353 -13.66 -13.58 14.33
C GLU A 353 -14.87 -13.38 15.25
N LYS A 354 -15.51 -12.21 15.18
CA LYS A 354 -16.74 -11.92 15.93
C LYS A 354 -17.93 -12.72 15.39
N ASP A 355 -18.00 -12.98 14.08
CA ASP A 355 -18.98 -13.90 13.51
C ASP A 355 -18.54 -15.36 13.68
N ARG A 356 -19.06 -15.99 14.73
CA ARG A 356 -18.74 -17.38 15.08
C ARG A 356 -19.16 -18.39 14.01
N ALA A 357 -20.13 -18.06 13.15
CA ALA A 357 -20.61 -18.96 12.10
C ALA A 357 -19.67 -18.97 10.90
N LEU A 358 -19.06 -17.83 10.56
CA LEU A 358 -18.10 -17.70 9.46
C LEU A 358 -16.69 -18.12 9.88
N SER A 359 -16.19 -17.64 11.03
CA SER A 359 -14.84 -17.98 11.51
C SER A 359 -14.57 -19.49 11.62
N ARG A 360 -15.59 -20.29 11.94
CA ARG A 360 -15.48 -21.76 12.01
C ARG A 360 -15.39 -22.45 10.65
N ARG A 361 -15.67 -21.74 9.55
CA ARG A 361 -15.70 -22.28 8.18
C ARG A 361 -14.51 -21.86 7.34
N PHE A 362 -13.76 -20.86 7.79
CA PHE A 362 -12.52 -20.45 7.17
C PHE A 362 -11.32 -21.03 7.91
N GLN A 363 -10.36 -21.54 7.14
CA GLN A 363 -9.02 -21.83 7.66
C GLN A 363 -8.21 -20.54 7.59
N LYS A 364 -7.74 -20.06 8.74
CA LYS A 364 -6.80 -18.95 8.79
C LYS A 364 -5.43 -19.43 8.29
N ILE A 365 -4.85 -18.69 7.36
CA ILE A 365 -3.47 -18.86 6.89
C ILE A 365 -2.77 -17.55 7.17
N ASP A 366 -1.84 -17.59 8.12
CA ASP A 366 -1.04 -16.42 8.49
C ASP A 366 0.13 -16.27 7.52
N ILE A 367 0.36 -15.04 7.07
CA ILE A 367 1.47 -14.68 6.21
C ILE A 367 2.37 -13.76 7.04
N GLU A 368 3.56 -14.25 7.38
CA GLU A 368 4.53 -13.55 8.22
C GLU A 368 5.48 -12.67 7.39
N GLU A 369 6.11 -11.72 8.07
CA GLU A 369 7.20 -10.92 7.53
C GLU A 369 8.44 -11.81 7.23
N PRO A 370 9.08 -11.69 6.05
CA PRO A 370 10.29 -12.42 5.73
C PRO A 370 11.53 -11.93 6.50
N SER A 371 12.52 -12.81 6.63
CA SER A 371 13.81 -12.50 7.25
C SER A 371 14.70 -11.63 6.36
N VAL A 372 15.73 -10.98 6.92
CA VAL A 372 16.70 -10.20 6.13
C VAL A 372 17.37 -11.05 5.04
N ASP A 373 17.69 -12.33 5.28
CA ASP A 373 18.28 -13.21 4.26
C ASP A 373 17.28 -13.54 3.14
N ASP A 374 16.03 -13.82 3.50
CA ASP A 374 14.97 -14.05 2.51
C ASP A 374 14.72 -12.78 1.69
N THR A 375 14.75 -11.62 2.34
CA THR A 375 14.69 -10.33 1.65
C THR A 375 15.89 -10.14 0.73
N CYS A 376 17.12 -10.46 1.12
CA CYS A 376 18.27 -10.43 0.21
C CYS A 376 18.05 -11.32 -1.03
N ARG A 377 17.43 -12.49 -0.88
CA ARG A 377 17.10 -13.38 -2.01
C ARG A 377 16.01 -12.78 -2.90
N ILE A 378 14.98 -12.19 -2.29
CA ILE A 378 13.93 -11.45 -2.99
C ILE A 378 14.57 -10.30 -3.79
N LEU A 379 15.39 -9.46 -3.15
CA LEU A 379 16.10 -8.36 -3.80
C LEU A 379 16.98 -8.83 -4.95
N ARG A 380 17.70 -9.96 -4.82
CA ARG A 380 18.49 -10.54 -5.92
C ARG A 380 17.62 -11.06 -7.07
N GLY A 381 16.43 -11.61 -6.78
CA GLY A 381 15.46 -12.01 -7.81
C GLY A 381 14.90 -10.82 -8.59
N LEU A 382 14.85 -9.66 -7.93
CA LEU A 382 14.37 -8.40 -8.47
C LEU A 382 15.45 -7.58 -9.15
N GLN A 383 16.69 -7.71 -8.70
CA GLN A 383 17.84 -6.92 -9.11
C GLN A 383 17.92 -6.73 -10.63
N PRO A 384 17.81 -7.76 -11.50
CA PRO A 384 17.91 -7.57 -12.95
C PRO A 384 16.88 -6.60 -13.52
N LYS A 385 15.69 -6.51 -12.90
CA LYS A 385 14.61 -5.63 -13.36
C LYS A 385 14.86 -4.18 -12.97
N TYR A 386 15.35 -3.96 -11.77
CA TYR A 386 15.70 -2.61 -11.30
C TYR A 386 16.97 -2.10 -11.99
N GLU A 387 17.93 -2.98 -12.29
CA GLU A 387 19.11 -2.64 -13.10
C GLU A 387 18.72 -2.22 -14.53
N GLU A 388 17.84 -2.97 -15.18
CA GLU A 388 17.35 -2.66 -16.52
C GLU A 388 16.51 -1.37 -16.53
N TYR A 389 15.58 -1.25 -15.59
CA TYR A 389 14.69 -0.10 -15.49
C TYR A 389 15.45 1.21 -15.21
N HIS A 390 16.41 1.19 -14.28
CA HIS A 390 17.18 2.38 -13.90
C HIS A 390 18.45 2.61 -14.72
N GLN A 391 18.80 1.66 -15.61
CA GLN A 391 20.03 1.65 -16.39
C GLN A 391 21.29 1.76 -15.53
N ILE A 392 21.36 0.99 -14.45
CA ILE A 392 22.48 0.92 -13.51
C ILE A 392 22.82 -0.52 -13.21
N ARG A 393 23.87 -0.75 -12.42
CA ARG A 393 24.16 -2.07 -11.84
C ARG A 393 24.29 -1.98 -10.33
N TYR A 394 23.80 -2.95 -9.59
CA TYR A 394 24.03 -3.02 -8.15
C TYR A 394 25.20 -3.94 -7.87
N ALA A 395 26.16 -3.47 -7.06
CA ALA A 395 27.12 -4.38 -6.47
C ALA A 395 26.38 -5.35 -5.53
N LYS A 396 26.81 -6.61 -5.47
CA LYS A 396 26.19 -7.61 -4.58
C LYS A 396 26.18 -7.15 -3.11
N THR A 397 27.26 -6.50 -2.68
CA THR A 397 27.38 -5.90 -1.33
C THR A 397 26.41 -4.75 -1.10
N ALA A 398 25.96 -4.05 -2.15
CA ALA A 398 24.97 -2.99 -2.03
C ALA A 398 23.58 -3.58 -1.77
N ILE A 399 23.20 -4.67 -2.45
CA ILE A 399 21.92 -5.36 -2.21
C ILE A 399 21.82 -5.91 -0.78
N ASP A 400 22.91 -6.49 -0.29
CA ASP A 400 22.95 -7.01 1.09
C ASP A 400 22.85 -5.85 2.11
N ALA A 401 23.58 -4.76 1.87
CA ALA A 401 23.50 -3.55 2.69
C ALA A 401 22.11 -2.90 2.66
N THR A 402 21.40 -2.95 1.52
CA THR A 402 20.04 -2.44 1.39
C THR A 402 19.10 -3.12 2.39
N ALA A 403 19.07 -4.45 2.43
CA ALA A 403 18.20 -5.18 3.36
C ALA A 403 18.59 -4.94 4.83
N GLU A 404 19.89 -4.93 5.13
CA GLU A 404 20.40 -4.73 6.50
C GLU A 404 20.14 -3.30 7.02
N LEU A 405 20.41 -2.28 6.20
CA LEU A 405 20.22 -0.88 6.58
C LEU A 405 18.73 -0.53 6.64
N ALA A 406 17.91 -1.05 5.73
CA ALA A 406 16.45 -0.91 5.80
C ALA A 406 15.90 -1.52 7.10
N HIS A 407 16.27 -2.77 7.39
CA HIS A 407 15.83 -3.43 8.62
C HIS A 407 16.24 -2.67 9.90
N ARG A 408 17.44 -2.07 9.91
CA ARG A 408 17.99 -1.40 11.10
C ARG A 408 17.46 0.02 11.32
N TYR A 409 17.28 0.79 10.25
CA TYR A 409 16.98 2.22 10.34
C TYR A 409 15.53 2.57 9.98
N ILE A 410 14.77 1.65 9.39
CA ILE A 410 13.36 1.81 9.03
C ILE A 410 12.51 0.80 9.85
N ASN A 411 11.88 1.28 10.92
CA ASN A 411 11.23 0.43 11.94
C ASN A 411 9.70 0.45 11.90
N ASP A 412 9.10 1.36 11.13
CA ASP A 412 7.65 1.55 11.03
C ASP A 412 6.98 0.58 10.04
N ARG A 413 7.77 -0.22 9.32
CA ARG A 413 7.33 -1.09 8.23
C ARG A 413 8.00 -2.45 8.28
N PHE A 414 7.37 -3.41 7.64
CA PHE A 414 7.82 -4.79 7.60
C PHE A 414 8.72 -5.05 6.39
N LEU A 415 9.51 -6.09 6.43
CA LEU A 415 10.14 -6.70 5.28
C LEU A 415 9.07 -7.46 4.45
N PRO A 416 9.35 -7.80 3.17
CA PRO A 416 10.50 -7.33 2.42
C PRO A 416 10.40 -5.82 2.22
N ASP A 417 9.15 -5.30 2.18
CA ASP A 417 8.67 -3.92 2.11
C ASP A 417 9.74 -2.84 2.26
N LYS A 418 10.35 -2.69 3.42
CA LYS A 418 11.28 -1.57 3.59
C LYS A 418 12.54 -1.63 2.72
N ALA A 419 12.85 -2.77 2.11
CA ALA A 419 14.10 -3.01 1.42
C ALA A 419 14.03 -2.91 -0.12
N ILE A 420 12.95 -3.34 -0.80
CA ILE A 420 12.87 -3.11 -2.27
C ILE A 420 12.78 -1.61 -2.54
N ASP A 421 12.18 -0.86 -1.62
CA ASP A 421 12.14 0.58 -1.70
C ASP A 421 13.45 1.31 -1.55
N VAL A 422 14.29 0.89 -0.61
CA VAL A 422 15.64 1.44 -0.52
C VAL A 422 16.40 1.10 -1.81
N MET A 423 16.19 -0.10 -2.38
CA MET A 423 16.78 -0.47 -3.67
C MET A 423 16.29 0.44 -4.80
N ASP A 424 14.99 0.69 -4.89
CA ASP A 424 14.35 1.51 -5.94
C ASP A 424 14.78 2.98 -5.87
N GLU A 425 14.75 3.58 -4.68
CA GLU A 425 15.16 4.96 -4.42
C GLU A 425 16.62 5.22 -4.79
N VAL A 426 17.50 4.25 -4.48
CA VAL A 426 18.89 4.31 -4.93
C VAL A 426 18.95 4.30 -6.46
N GLY A 427 18.11 3.51 -7.12
CA GLY A 427 18.09 3.45 -8.59
C GLY A 427 17.60 4.73 -9.24
N ALA A 428 16.48 5.26 -8.73
CA ALA A 428 15.91 6.53 -9.15
C ALA A 428 16.91 7.69 -8.97
N PHE A 429 17.63 7.72 -7.84
CA PHE A 429 18.63 8.75 -7.56
C PHE A 429 19.75 8.79 -8.62
N PHE A 430 20.24 7.65 -9.09
CA PHE A 430 21.27 7.63 -10.15
C PHE A 430 20.72 8.05 -11.50
N ARG A 431 19.52 7.59 -11.84
CA ARG A 431 18.86 7.89 -13.10
C ARG A 431 18.56 9.38 -13.25
N LEU A 432 17.99 10.00 -12.21
CA LEU A 432 17.67 11.43 -12.19
C LEU A 432 18.91 12.33 -12.28
N ASN A 433 20.05 11.87 -11.79
CA ASN A 433 21.32 12.58 -11.89
C ASN A 433 22.07 12.32 -13.22
N GLY A 434 21.45 11.66 -14.20
CA GLY A 434 22.05 11.36 -15.50
C GLY A 434 23.24 10.39 -15.43
N LYS A 435 23.39 9.64 -14.33
CA LYS A 435 24.51 8.72 -14.10
C LYS A 435 24.14 7.29 -14.54
N THR A 436 23.72 7.14 -15.80
CA THR A 436 23.42 5.84 -16.38
C THR A 436 24.70 5.02 -16.61
N GLY A 437 24.59 3.70 -16.54
CA GLY A 437 25.71 2.75 -16.67
C GLY A 437 26.63 2.65 -15.44
N ARG A 438 26.32 3.36 -14.34
CA ARG A 438 27.14 3.32 -13.11
C ARG A 438 26.78 2.13 -12.22
N THR A 439 27.77 1.63 -11.49
CA THR A 439 27.55 0.62 -10.46
C THR A 439 27.30 1.28 -9.11
N VAL A 440 26.16 0.97 -8.50
CA VAL A 440 25.75 1.38 -7.15
C VAL A 440 26.57 0.61 -6.12
N GLY A 441 27.17 1.35 -5.20
CA GLY A 441 27.88 0.82 -4.04
C GLY A 441 27.13 1.05 -2.74
N VAL A 442 27.71 0.57 -1.63
CA VAL A 442 27.11 0.67 -0.30
C VAL A 442 26.91 2.12 0.16
N ARG A 443 27.85 3.02 -0.16
CA ARG A 443 27.75 4.44 0.21
C ARG A 443 26.53 5.13 -0.40
N ASP A 444 26.11 4.69 -1.57
CA ASP A 444 24.95 5.23 -2.24
C ASP A 444 23.67 4.80 -1.52
N VAL A 445 23.62 3.54 -1.07
CA VAL A 445 22.54 2.99 -0.23
C VAL A 445 22.50 3.73 1.12
N GLU A 446 23.65 3.92 1.77
CA GLU A 446 23.75 4.70 3.03
C GLU A 446 23.19 6.11 2.88
N GLN A 447 23.51 6.80 1.77
CA GLN A 447 23.03 8.14 1.51
C GLN A 447 21.49 8.18 1.39
N ILE A 448 20.89 7.19 0.74
CA ILE A 448 19.44 7.12 0.55
C ILE A 448 18.72 6.71 1.84
N VAL A 449 19.22 5.69 2.54
CA VAL A 449 18.67 5.31 3.85
C VAL A 449 18.75 6.48 4.83
N SER A 450 19.82 7.29 4.77
CA SER A 450 19.94 8.49 5.60
C SER A 450 18.84 9.50 5.38
N LYS A 451 18.42 9.67 4.12
CA LYS A 451 17.33 10.57 3.75
C LYS A 451 15.99 9.99 4.18
N ILE A 452 15.75 8.72 3.89
CA ILE A 452 14.50 8.01 4.22
C ILE A 452 14.27 8.00 5.73
N ALA A 453 15.29 7.63 6.51
CA ALA A 453 15.26 7.56 7.96
C ALA A 453 15.46 8.92 8.65
N ARG A 454 15.77 9.98 7.89
CA ARG A 454 16.08 11.34 8.40
C ARG A 454 17.19 11.37 9.48
N VAL A 455 18.10 10.40 9.43
CA VAL A 455 19.24 10.27 10.34
C VAL A 455 20.49 10.02 9.50
N PRO A 456 21.61 10.72 9.73
CA PRO A 456 22.85 10.47 8.98
C PRO A 456 23.36 9.04 9.22
N VAL A 457 23.40 8.24 8.15
CA VAL A 457 23.97 6.87 8.11
C VAL A 457 25.42 6.89 7.60
N ASN A 458 25.91 8.05 7.13
CA ASN A 458 27.19 8.23 6.45
C ASN A 458 28.41 7.70 7.21
N SER A 459 29.30 7.05 6.46
CA SER A 459 30.70 6.81 6.79
C SER A 459 31.64 7.85 6.11
N LYS A 460 32.08 8.87 6.86
CA LYS A 460 33.19 9.83 6.59
C LYS A 460 33.21 10.54 5.21
N THR A 461 32.73 11.79 5.13
CA THR A 461 32.91 12.69 3.97
C THR A 461 33.85 13.87 4.30
N GLY A 462 34.65 14.36 3.34
CA GLY A 462 35.72 15.35 3.57
C GLY A 462 35.30 16.71 4.13
N ASN A 463 34.10 17.23 3.79
CA ASN A 463 33.58 18.49 4.34
C ASN A 463 33.24 18.40 5.84
N ASP A 464 32.82 17.23 6.31
CA ASP A 464 32.59 16.98 7.74
C ASP A 464 33.91 17.07 8.52
N LEU A 465 35.03 16.68 7.89
CA LEU A 465 36.34 16.73 8.51
C LEU A 465 36.77 18.17 8.76
N ASP A 466 36.66 19.06 7.76
CA ASP A 466 37.00 20.48 7.90
C ASP A 466 36.10 21.19 8.91
N ALA A 467 34.78 20.93 8.87
CA ALA A 467 33.86 21.45 9.88
C ALA A 467 34.25 21.01 11.29
N LEU A 468 34.59 19.73 11.48
CA LEU A 468 35.04 19.19 12.78
C LEU A 468 36.43 19.73 13.19
N LEU A 469 37.33 19.98 12.25
CA LEU A 469 38.66 20.53 12.51
C LEU A 469 38.56 21.96 13.07
N HIS A 470 37.69 22.79 12.51
CA HIS A 470 37.54 24.20 12.89
C HIS A 470 36.44 24.47 13.96
N LEU A 471 35.62 23.46 14.31
CA LEU A 471 34.49 23.59 15.25
C LEU A 471 34.87 24.23 16.59
N ASP A 472 36.01 23.86 17.18
CA ASP A 472 36.45 24.40 18.47
C ASP A 472 36.70 25.91 18.41
N GLY A 473 37.40 26.36 17.36
CA GLY A 473 37.70 27.78 17.13
C GLY A 473 36.47 28.61 16.77
N GLN A 474 35.53 28.04 16.00
CA GLN A 474 34.27 28.70 15.64
C GLN A 474 33.36 28.91 16.86
N LEU A 475 33.28 27.94 17.76
CA LEU A 475 32.49 28.09 18.98
C LEU A 475 33.13 29.10 19.94
N LYS A 476 34.46 29.07 20.11
CA LYS A 476 35.19 30.01 20.98
C LYS A 476 35.23 31.46 20.46
N SER A 477 35.00 31.69 19.17
CA SER A 477 34.95 33.06 18.61
C SER A 477 33.64 33.79 18.93
N VAL A 478 32.58 33.05 19.27
CA VAL A 478 31.24 33.60 19.60
C VAL A 478 30.92 33.42 21.09
N ILE A 479 31.43 32.36 21.71
CA ILE A 479 31.12 31.97 23.09
C ILE A 479 32.36 32.21 23.96
N PHE A 480 32.33 33.30 24.73
CA PHE A 480 33.46 33.73 25.53
C PHE A 480 33.44 33.11 26.94
N GLY A 481 34.60 32.64 27.39
CA GLY A 481 34.82 32.21 28.79
C GLY A 481 34.25 30.84 29.16
N GLN A 482 33.94 29.98 28.18
CA GLN A 482 33.35 28.64 28.39
C GLN A 482 34.19 27.50 27.76
N ASP A 483 35.51 27.68 27.67
CA ASP A 483 36.41 26.82 26.89
C ASP A 483 36.32 25.33 27.25
N GLN A 484 36.28 25.00 28.55
CA GLN A 484 36.21 23.62 29.02
C GLN A 484 34.92 22.90 28.60
N ALA A 485 33.79 23.62 28.59
CA ALA A 485 32.51 23.07 28.17
C ALA A 485 32.48 22.84 26.65
N ILE A 486 33.05 23.78 25.88
CA ILE A 486 33.19 23.67 24.42
C ILE A 486 34.07 22.47 24.06
N GLU A 487 35.22 22.29 24.72
CA GLU A 487 36.14 21.18 24.44
C GLU A 487 35.50 19.80 24.70
N ALA A 488 34.79 19.65 25.82
CA ALA A 488 34.09 18.40 26.15
C ALA A 488 33.03 18.05 25.10
N LEU A 489 32.28 19.06 24.65
CA LEU A 489 31.26 18.92 23.64
C LEU A 489 31.85 18.54 22.27
N VAL A 490 32.87 19.27 21.81
CA VAL A 490 33.55 19.02 20.53
C VAL A 490 34.14 17.61 20.50
N LYS A 491 34.73 17.13 21.62
CA LYS A 491 35.28 15.78 21.74
C LYS A 491 34.23 14.68 21.59
N ALA A 492 33.03 14.86 22.13
CA ALA A 492 31.94 13.90 22.00
C ALA A 492 31.40 13.84 20.56
N VAL A 493 31.19 15.00 19.92
CA VAL A 493 30.75 15.08 18.52
C VAL A 493 31.75 14.41 17.58
N LYS A 494 33.06 14.69 17.73
CA LYS A 494 34.13 14.05 16.94
C LYS A 494 34.15 12.53 17.07
N ARG A 495 33.90 12.00 18.27
CA ARG A 495 33.89 10.54 18.53
C ARG A 495 32.74 9.83 17.83
N SER A 496 31.53 10.41 17.88
CA SER A 496 30.38 9.82 17.22
C SER A 496 30.53 9.84 15.71
N ARG A 497 31.04 10.95 15.14
CA ARG A 497 31.31 11.06 13.70
C ARG A 497 32.44 10.14 13.21
N ALA A 498 33.30 9.66 14.11
CA ALA A 498 34.32 8.66 13.81
C ALA A 498 33.80 7.20 13.80
N GLY A 499 32.51 6.97 14.13
CA GLY A 499 31.93 5.62 14.20
C GLY A 499 32.32 4.84 15.45
N LEU A 500 32.81 5.52 16.49
CA LEU A 500 33.26 4.92 17.76
C LEU A 500 32.16 4.96 18.85
N SER A 501 30.89 5.15 18.47
CA SER A 501 29.73 5.26 19.38
C SER A 501 28.80 4.04 19.27
N ASN A 502 27.95 3.84 20.29
CA ASN A 502 26.95 2.77 20.31
C ASN A 502 25.81 3.09 19.31
N PRO A 503 25.49 2.21 18.34
CA PRO A 503 24.43 2.46 17.36
C PRO A 503 22.99 2.52 17.92
N GLN A 504 22.78 2.03 19.15
CA GLN A 504 21.48 2.03 19.83
C GLN A 504 21.30 3.26 20.75
N ALA A 505 22.25 4.21 20.77
CA ALA A 505 22.24 5.36 21.67
C ALA A 505 22.44 6.69 20.92
N PRO A 506 22.02 7.84 21.49
CA PRO A 506 22.24 9.15 20.87
C PRO A 506 23.71 9.50 20.68
N THR A 507 24.01 10.29 19.65
CA THR A 507 25.35 10.86 19.32
C THR A 507 26.02 11.54 20.52
N GLY A 508 25.23 12.22 21.37
CA GLY A 508 25.67 12.84 22.61
C GLY A 508 24.48 13.38 23.40
N SER A 509 24.56 13.30 24.72
CA SER A 509 23.58 13.87 25.65
C SER A 509 24.33 14.79 26.61
N PHE A 510 23.92 16.06 26.68
CA PHE A 510 24.62 17.10 27.44
C PHE A 510 23.65 17.84 28.36
N LEU A 511 24.15 18.23 29.53
CA LEU A 511 23.45 19.09 30.48
C LEU A 511 24.30 20.34 30.71
N PHE A 512 23.81 21.50 30.25
CA PHE A 512 24.46 22.79 30.51
C PHE A 512 23.90 23.38 31.80
N ALA A 513 24.73 23.48 32.84
CA ALA A 513 24.37 24.08 34.12
C ALA A 513 25.10 25.43 34.31
N GLY A 514 24.41 26.42 34.90
CA GLY A 514 24.99 27.72 35.20
C GLY A 514 23.95 28.83 35.43
N PRO A 515 24.37 30.04 35.84
CA PRO A 515 23.49 31.19 36.05
C PRO A 515 22.71 31.61 34.79
N THR A 516 21.65 32.40 34.94
CA THR A 516 20.93 32.96 33.79
C THR A 516 21.83 33.91 32.98
N GLY A 517 21.64 33.93 31.66
CA GLY A 517 22.39 34.83 30.77
C GLY A 517 23.81 34.39 30.36
N VAL A 518 24.35 33.30 30.90
CA VAL A 518 25.74 32.85 30.62
C VAL A 518 25.96 32.13 29.27
N GLY A 519 24.96 32.13 28.37
CA GLY A 519 25.10 31.56 27.03
C GLY A 519 24.79 30.06 26.87
N LYS A 520 24.15 29.40 27.85
CA LYS A 520 23.78 27.96 27.76
C LYS A 520 23.02 27.60 26.48
N THR A 521 21.99 28.38 26.15
CA THR A 521 21.17 28.18 24.94
C THR A 521 21.94 28.57 23.68
N GLU A 522 22.85 29.54 23.79
CA GLU A 522 23.65 30.01 22.68
C GLU A 522 24.67 28.95 22.23
N VAL A 523 25.25 28.17 23.17
CA VAL A 523 26.11 27.02 22.84
C VAL A 523 25.38 26.02 21.96
N ALA A 524 24.13 25.67 22.31
CA ALA A 524 23.35 24.70 21.54
C ALA A 524 22.97 25.25 20.15
N ARG A 525 22.65 26.54 20.05
CA ARG A 525 22.34 27.23 18.79
C ARG A 525 23.56 27.31 17.86
N GLN A 526 24.71 27.74 18.38
CA GLN A 526 25.96 27.85 17.61
C GLN A 526 26.49 26.49 17.18
N LEU A 527 26.31 25.46 17.99
CA LEU A 527 26.64 24.09 17.61
C LEU A 527 25.82 23.61 16.42
N ALA A 528 24.51 23.83 16.45
CA ALA A 528 23.64 23.45 15.35
C ALA A 528 23.98 24.20 14.05
N ALA A 529 24.27 25.51 14.16
CA ALA A 529 24.72 26.33 13.04
C ALA A 529 26.06 25.85 12.46
N SER A 530 27.06 25.59 13.30
CA SER A 530 28.40 25.15 12.87
C SER A 530 28.39 23.76 12.22
N LEU A 531 27.48 22.89 12.65
CA LEU A 531 27.30 21.55 12.09
C LEU A 531 26.28 21.49 10.95
N SER A 532 25.64 22.61 10.61
CA SER A 532 24.57 22.67 9.61
C SER A 532 23.44 21.66 9.88
N VAL A 533 23.05 21.50 11.15
CA VAL A 533 21.96 20.60 11.57
C VAL A 533 20.77 21.40 12.11
N HIS A 534 19.58 20.81 12.03
CA HIS A 534 18.36 21.43 12.54
C HIS A 534 18.45 21.70 14.05
N PHE A 535 18.07 22.92 14.47
CA PHE A 535 17.96 23.28 15.88
C PHE A 535 16.49 23.29 16.30
N GLU A 536 16.06 22.24 16.98
CA GLU A 536 14.72 22.15 17.57
C GLU A 536 14.77 22.64 19.02
N ARG A 537 13.91 23.61 19.36
CA ARG A 537 13.85 24.17 20.73
C ARG A 537 12.54 23.77 21.39
N PHE A 538 12.64 22.95 22.43
CA PHE A 538 11.55 22.70 23.36
C PHE A 538 11.68 23.62 24.57
N ASP A 539 10.65 24.43 24.83
CA ASP A 539 10.61 25.23 26.04
C ASP A 539 10.07 24.39 27.20
N MET A 540 11.00 23.89 28.03
CA MET A 540 10.65 23.03 29.16
C MET A 540 9.79 23.74 30.22
N SER A 541 9.66 25.07 30.18
CA SER A 541 8.77 25.80 31.09
C SER A 541 7.28 25.64 30.76
N GLU A 542 6.95 25.22 29.53
CA GLU A 542 5.57 24.95 29.08
C GLU A 542 5.03 23.59 29.55
N TYR A 543 5.89 22.75 30.13
CA TYR A 543 5.57 21.41 30.60
C TYR A 543 5.52 21.30 32.14
N MET A 544 5.40 22.44 32.83
CA MET A 544 5.34 22.52 34.31
C MET A 544 3.94 22.28 34.88
#